data_AF-A0A4V0XYM6-F1
#
_entry.id   AF-A0A4V0XYM6-F1
#
_cell.length_a   1.000
_cell.length_b   1.000
_cell.length_c   1.000
_cell.angle_alpha   90.00
_cell.angle_beta   90.00
_cell.angle_gamma   90.00
#
_symmetry.space_group_name_H-M   'P 1'
#
loop_
_entity.id
_entity.type
_entity.pdbx_description
1 polymer ?
#
loop_
_entity_poly.entity_id
_entity_poly.type
_entity_poly.pdbx_seq_one_letter_code
_entity_poly.pdbx_strand_id
1 'polypeptide(L)'
;MKITDEQLSAFLDNELDEQQMSRVRDAIAQDDTLCDRLAALSMVDHVVKTAAEQATNSPVPAHVEALCDAEQESNVASFVRCKTQNADQKMFAQGSNVRWLRGMAMAASVALVGLLGWQQLMDGQSSGNSEWQQVAAVLDSQTSGQPYQAGAQTVMPQLSFLNKDGALCRQFTVTGTERYDVMIACKLEGSWQQRAAVALDKPVGQLGEYQTAASVTELDNVLDEIMQGAPLNREQEQNAIQTNWQQ
;
A
#
# COMPACT_ATOMS: atom_id res chain seq x y z
N MET A 1 3.93 -45.67 7.44
CA MET A 1 3.74 -44.21 7.23
C MET A 1 4.58 -43.85 6.03
N LYS A 2 3.98 -43.31 4.96
CA LYS A 2 4.68 -43.05 3.69
C LYS A 2 5.40 -41.70 3.77
N ILE A 3 6.63 -41.64 3.26
CA ILE A 3 7.33 -40.37 3.04
C ILE A 3 6.64 -39.65 1.87
N THR A 4 6.38 -38.36 2.02
CA THR A 4 5.72 -37.55 0.97
C THR A 4 6.74 -36.76 0.15
N ASP A 5 6.32 -36.24 -1.00
CA ASP A 5 7.19 -35.40 -1.84
C ASP A 5 7.62 -34.12 -1.13
N GLU A 6 6.77 -33.54 -0.28
CA GLU A 6 7.11 -32.37 0.52
C GLU A 6 8.25 -32.69 1.48
N GLN A 7 8.25 -33.88 2.08
CA GLN A 7 9.33 -34.32 2.96
C GLN A 7 10.62 -34.61 2.20
N LEU A 8 10.54 -35.16 0.99
CA LEU A 8 11.73 -35.36 0.14
C LEU A 8 12.32 -34.02 -0.35
N SER A 9 11.48 -33.06 -0.71
CA SER A 9 11.92 -31.71 -1.07
C SER A 9 12.57 -31.00 0.12
N ALA A 10 11.91 -30.99 1.28
CA ALA A 10 12.48 -30.40 2.50
C ALA A 10 13.79 -31.11 2.93
N PHE A 11 13.93 -32.40 2.65
CA PHE A 11 15.19 -33.12 2.86
C PHE A 11 16.32 -32.64 1.92
N LEU A 12 16.02 -32.34 0.65
CA LEU A 12 16.99 -31.74 -0.29
C LEU A 12 17.47 -30.37 0.18
N ASP A 13 16.55 -29.57 0.73
CA ASP A 13 16.81 -28.20 1.18
C ASP A 13 17.41 -28.12 2.59
N ASN A 14 17.55 -29.27 3.30
CA ASN A 14 17.97 -29.35 4.70
C ASN A 14 17.05 -28.58 5.68
N GLU A 15 15.75 -28.59 5.40
CA GLU A 15 14.69 -27.88 6.15
C GLU A 15 13.91 -28.79 7.12
N LEU A 16 14.33 -30.04 7.27
CA LEU A 16 13.76 -30.98 8.25
C LEU A 16 14.54 -30.95 9.58
N ASP A 17 13.85 -31.26 10.68
CA ASP A 17 14.52 -31.46 11.97
C ASP A 17 15.44 -32.72 11.94
N GLU A 18 16.36 -32.84 12.90
CA GLU A 18 17.34 -33.95 12.92
C GLU A 18 16.68 -35.34 12.94
N GLN A 19 15.56 -35.49 13.64
CA GLN A 19 14.85 -36.75 13.76
C GLN A 19 14.18 -37.13 12.42
N GLN A 20 13.59 -36.14 11.75
CA GLN A 20 12.98 -36.28 10.43
C GLN A 20 14.04 -36.54 9.35
N MET A 21 15.18 -35.84 9.38
CA MET A 21 16.32 -36.09 8.48
C MET A 21 16.83 -37.53 8.58
N SER A 22 17.02 -38.04 9.80
CA SER A 22 17.44 -39.43 10.00
C SER A 22 16.41 -40.41 9.46
N ARG A 23 15.13 -40.16 9.74
CA ARG A 23 14.03 -41.03 9.30
C ARG A 23 13.91 -41.09 7.78
N VAL A 24 14.00 -39.94 7.09
CA VAL A 24 13.94 -39.88 5.62
C VAL A 24 15.15 -40.59 5.02
N ARG A 25 16.34 -40.41 5.59
CA ARG A 25 17.56 -41.13 5.19
C ARG A 25 17.42 -42.64 5.30
N ASP A 26 16.90 -43.13 6.43
CA ASP A 26 16.67 -44.57 6.64
C ASP A 26 15.63 -45.13 5.68
N ALA A 27 14.60 -44.34 5.33
CA ALA A 27 13.58 -44.73 4.36
C ALA A 27 14.14 -44.80 2.94
N ILE A 28 14.94 -43.83 2.52
CA ILE A 28 15.62 -43.84 1.21
C ILE A 28 16.56 -45.03 1.09
N ALA A 29 17.27 -45.39 2.18
CA ALA A 29 18.18 -46.54 2.18
C ALA A 29 17.46 -47.90 2.03
N GLN A 30 16.16 -47.96 2.29
CA GLN A 30 15.35 -49.19 2.26
C GLN A 30 14.42 -49.27 1.05
N ASP A 31 14.16 -48.16 0.36
CA ASP A 31 13.19 -48.06 -0.72
C ASP A 31 13.79 -47.34 -1.94
N ASP A 32 14.17 -48.14 -2.94
CA ASP A 32 14.73 -47.65 -4.20
C ASP A 32 13.78 -46.67 -4.93
N THR A 33 12.46 -46.80 -4.73
CA THR A 33 11.49 -45.88 -5.37
C THR A 33 11.55 -44.47 -4.78
N LEU A 34 11.89 -44.34 -3.49
CA LEU A 34 12.15 -43.05 -2.87
C LEU A 34 13.47 -42.46 -3.36
N CYS A 35 14.47 -43.29 -3.63
CA CYS A 35 15.73 -42.86 -4.25
C CYS A 35 15.49 -42.28 -5.65
N ASP A 36 14.73 -42.99 -6.49
CA ASP A 36 14.35 -42.52 -7.83
C ASP A 36 13.54 -41.21 -7.77
N ARG A 37 12.60 -41.11 -6.81
CA ARG A 37 11.79 -39.90 -6.63
C ARG A 37 12.64 -38.72 -6.19
N LEU A 38 13.56 -38.91 -5.24
CA LEU A 38 14.50 -37.90 -4.78
C LEU A 38 15.42 -37.44 -5.93
N ALA A 39 15.91 -38.36 -6.75
CA ALA A 39 16.72 -38.04 -7.92
C ALA A 39 15.94 -37.16 -8.91
N ALA A 40 14.68 -37.50 -9.20
CA ALA A 40 13.82 -36.69 -10.06
C ALA A 40 13.59 -35.27 -9.51
N LEU A 41 13.34 -35.14 -8.20
CA LEU A 41 13.19 -33.83 -7.55
C LEU A 41 14.49 -33.00 -7.62
N SER A 42 15.65 -33.62 -7.37
CA SER A 42 16.95 -32.94 -7.47
C SER A 42 17.28 -32.43 -8.88
N MET A 43 16.85 -33.14 -9.92
CA MET A 43 17.02 -32.69 -11.30
C MET A 43 16.17 -31.46 -11.59
N VAL A 44 14.92 -31.42 -11.10
CA VAL A 44 14.04 -30.25 -11.25
C VAL A 44 14.61 -29.05 -10.50
N ASP A 45 15.06 -29.25 -9.26
CA ASP A 45 15.72 -28.20 -8.46
C ASP A 45 16.91 -27.59 -9.21
N HIS A 46 17.80 -28.43 -9.74
CA HIS A 46 18.95 -27.97 -10.53
C HIS A 46 18.54 -27.13 -11.75
N VAL A 47 17.51 -27.55 -12.50
CA VAL A 47 17.03 -26.80 -13.68
C VAL A 47 16.48 -25.44 -13.28
N VAL A 48 15.66 -25.40 -12.22
CA VAL A 48 15.07 -24.15 -11.71
C VAL A 48 16.16 -23.21 -11.20
N LYS A 49 17.09 -23.71 -10.39
CA LYS A 49 18.22 -22.94 -9.86
C LYS A 49 19.09 -22.36 -10.97
N THR A 50 19.43 -23.16 -11.97
CA THR A 50 20.22 -22.70 -13.13
C THR A 50 19.50 -21.58 -13.88
N ALA A 51 18.20 -21.71 -14.13
CA ALA A 51 17.41 -20.70 -14.83
C ALA A 51 17.29 -19.41 -14.00
N ALA A 52 17.10 -19.54 -12.68
CA ALA A 52 17.06 -18.40 -11.76
C ALA A 52 18.40 -17.66 -11.74
N GLU A 53 19.51 -18.37 -11.57
CA GLU A 53 20.86 -17.79 -11.58
C GLU A 53 21.13 -17.04 -12.89
N GLN A 54 20.75 -17.60 -14.04
CA GLN A 54 20.87 -16.93 -15.33
C GLN A 54 20.03 -15.64 -15.41
N ALA A 55 18.80 -15.66 -14.91
CA ALA A 55 17.91 -14.50 -14.90
C ALA A 55 18.42 -13.41 -13.96
N THR A 56 19.07 -13.77 -12.85
CA THR A 56 19.58 -12.84 -11.84
C THR A 56 21.07 -12.54 -11.99
N ASN A 57 21.74 -12.98 -13.06
CA ASN A 57 23.17 -12.75 -13.29
C ASN A 57 23.53 -11.30 -13.68
N SER A 58 22.72 -10.33 -13.25
CA SER A 58 23.07 -8.92 -13.38
C SER A 58 23.93 -8.52 -12.18
N PRO A 59 25.04 -7.79 -12.39
CA PRO A 59 25.84 -7.30 -11.28
C PRO A 59 24.98 -6.41 -10.38
N VAL A 60 25.25 -6.47 -9.07
CA VAL A 60 24.63 -5.55 -8.12
C VAL A 60 24.94 -4.12 -8.58
N PRO A 61 23.95 -3.21 -8.63
CA PRO A 61 24.21 -1.84 -9.07
C PRO A 61 25.30 -1.16 -8.23
N ALA A 62 26.24 -0.47 -8.88
CA ALA A 62 27.41 0.12 -8.22
C ALA A 62 27.07 1.06 -7.04
N HIS A 63 25.91 1.71 -7.05
CA HIS A 63 25.48 2.56 -5.94
C HIS A 63 25.12 1.76 -4.67
N VAL A 64 24.71 0.50 -4.81
CA VAL A 64 24.45 -0.42 -3.69
C VAL A 64 25.77 -0.97 -3.15
N GLU A 65 26.71 -1.33 -4.02
CA GLU A 65 28.07 -1.72 -3.61
C GLU A 65 28.76 -0.59 -2.83
N ALA A 66 28.60 0.65 -3.27
CA ALA A 66 29.13 1.84 -2.58
C ALA A 66 28.54 2.05 -1.17
N LEU A 67 27.36 1.51 -0.86
CA LEU A 67 26.80 1.55 0.50
C LEU A 67 27.52 0.58 1.45
N CYS A 68 28.11 -0.50 0.93
CA CYS A 68 28.87 -1.47 1.72
C CYS A 68 30.30 -0.98 2.02
N ASP A 69 30.89 -0.23 1.09
CA ASP A 69 32.25 0.34 1.22
C ASP A 69 32.27 1.68 1.95
N ALA A 70 31.12 2.32 2.13
CA ALA A 70 31.02 3.50 2.96
C ALA A 70 31.31 3.09 4.41
N GLU A 71 32.52 3.40 4.90
CA GLU A 71 32.80 3.56 6.33
C GLU A 71 31.91 4.71 6.83
N GLN A 72 30.64 4.40 7.10
CA GLN A 72 29.76 5.30 7.81
C GLN A 72 30.37 5.46 9.19
N GLU A 73 30.79 6.68 9.52
CA GLU A 73 31.08 7.04 10.90
C GLU A 73 29.88 6.59 11.75
N SER A 74 30.11 5.58 12.58
CA SER A 74 29.08 4.96 13.40
C SER A 74 28.52 5.99 14.38
N ASN A 75 27.48 6.71 13.96
CA ASN A 75 26.56 7.45 14.81
C ASN A 75 25.44 6.56 15.36
N VAL A 76 25.62 5.23 15.30
CA VAL A 76 24.73 4.24 15.90
C VAL A 76 24.76 4.43 17.42
N ALA A 77 23.76 5.15 17.94
CA ALA A 77 23.48 5.17 19.36
C ALA A 77 23.16 3.74 19.80
N SER A 78 23.94 3.20 20.73
CA SER A 78 23.64 1.92 21.33
C SER A 78 22.30 2.02 22.06
N PHE A 79 21.33 1.19 21.68
CA PHE A 79 20.11 1.03 22.44
C PHE A 79 20.41 0.23 23.72
N VAL A 80 21.15 0.85 24.64
CA VAL A 80 21.18 0.40 26.03
C VAL A 80 19.80 0.70 26.59
N ARG A 81 19.02 -0.37 26.70
CA ARG A 81 17.75 -0.48 27.41
C ARG A 81 17.76 0.32 28.71
N CYS A 82 17.25 1.56 28.68
CA CYS A 82 16.86 2.27 29.89
C CYS A 82 15.49 1.70 30.33
N LYS A 83 15.54 0.66 31.18
CA LYS A 83 14.42 0.32 32.05
C LYS A 83 14.56 1.18 33.32
N THR A 84 13.40 1.62 33.82
CA THR A 84 13.18 2.44 35.04
C THR A 84 13.46 3.93 34.79
N GLN A 85 12.57 4.89 35.02
CA GLN A 85 11.55 5.01 36.06
C GLN A 85 10.32 5.77 35.52
N ASN A 86 9.15 5.13 35.60
CA ASN A 86 7.88 5.83 35.72
C ASN A 86 7.56 5.94 37.21
N ALA A 87 7.71 7.13 37.78
CA ALA A 87 6.99 7.57 38.98
C ALA A 87 7.36 9.04 39.23
N ASP A 88 6.59 9.95 38.64
CA ASP A 88 6.16 11.22 39.26
C ASP A 88 5.57 12.15 38.18
N GLN A 89 4.36 11.82 37.73
CA GLN A 89 3.47 12.83 37.15
C GLN A 89 2.45 13.23 38.21
N LYS A 90 2.76 14.36 38.85
CA LYS A 90 1.88 15.05 39.79
C LYS A 90 0.57 15.40 39.10
N MET A 91 -0.52 14.99 39.75
CA MET A 91 -1.88 15.45 39.52
C MET A 91 -1.93 16.98 39.58
N PHE A 92 -2.31 17.63 38.48
CA PHE A 92 -2.92 18.96 38.54
C PHE A 92 -4.44 18.79 38.51
N ALA A 93 -5.01 18.73 39.69
CA ALA A 93 -6.41 19.07 39.92
C ALA A 93 -6.51 20.58 40.09
N GLN A 94 -7.28 21.24 39.22
CA GLN A 94 -7.85 22.54 39.57
C GLN A 94 -9.23 22.68 38.91
N GLY A 95 -10.26 22.57 39.74
CA GLY A 95 -11.63 22.83 39.34
C GLY A 95 -11.96 24.32 39.34
N SER A 96 -12.98 24.72 38.59
CA SER A 96 -14.22 25.23 39.18
C SER A 96 -15.31 25.45 38.12
N ASN A 97 -16.48 24.88 38.40
CA ASN A 97 -17.85 25.37 38.24
C ASN A 97 -18.14 26.52 37.27
N VAL A 98 -19.07 26.31 36.32
CA VAL A 98 -20.35 27.04 36.23
C VAL A 98 -21.42 26.15 35.56
N ARG A 99 -22.52 25.95 36.30
CA ARG A 99 -23.81 25.35 35.88
C ARG A 99 -24.66 26.38 35.11
N TRP A 100 -25.70 25.88 34.41
CA TRP A 100 -26.86 26.58 33.78
C TRP A 100 -26.63 26.86 32.27
N LEU A 101 -27.46 26.43 31.31
CA LEU A 101 -28.91 26.18 31.27
C LEU A 101 -29.26 24.85 30.54
N ARG A 102 -30.28 24.17 31.07
CA ARG A 102 -31.20 23.33 30.29
C ARG A 102 -32.48 24.14 30.03
N GLY A 103 -33.10 24.00 28.86
CA GLY A 103 -34.50 24.37 28.67
C GLY A 103 -35.00 24.55 27.23
N MET A 104 -35.42 23.43 26.62
CA MET A 104 -36.55 23.22 25.67
C MET A 104 -36.94 24.23 24.56
N ALA A 105 -37.03 23.70 23.33
CA ALA A 105 -38.20 23.80 22.42
C ALA A 105 -38.02 22.77 21.27
N MET A 106 -38.70 21.61 21.26
CA MET A 106 -40.03 21.34 20.66
C MET A 106 -40.20 21.86 19.22
N ALA A 107 -40.01 20.94 18.27
CA ALA A 107 -40.74 20.74 17.00
C ALA A 107 -41.40 21.94 16.30
N ALA A 108 -40.88 22.31 15.11
CA ALA A 108 -41.63 22.50 13.86
C ALA A 108 -40.74 23.18 12.78
N SER A 109 -40.07 22.41 11.93
CA SER A 109 -39.66 22.83 10.56
C SER A 109 -39.00 21.69 9.77
N VAL A 110 -39.59 20.49 9.77
CA VAL A 110 -39.30 19.44 8.78
C VAL A 110 -40.01 19.82 7.47
N ALA A 111 -39.56 20.90 6.83
CA ALA A 111 -40.03 21.32 5.51
C ALA A 111 -39.04 22.25 4.76
N LEU A 112 -37.98 22.74 5.41
CA LEU A 112 -36.95 23.57 4.76
C LEU A 112 -35.59 22.86 4.59
N VAL A 113 -35.44 21.66 5.14
CA VAL A 113 -34.19 20.87 5.02
C VAL A 113 -34.10 20.12 3.68
N GLY A 114 -35.23 19.96 2.96
CA GLY A 114 -35.26 19.23 1.68
C GLY A 114 -34.79 20.02 0.45
N LEU A 115 -34.78 21.36 0.50
CA LEU A 115 -34.39 22.20 -0.64
C LEU A 115 -33.06 22.96 -0.44
N LEU A 116 -32.64 23.20 0.81
CA LEU A 116 -31.31 23.77 1.09
C LEU A 116 -30.20 22.70 1.18
N GLY A 117 -30.56 21.44 1.47
CA GLY A 117 -29.61 20.32 1.53
C GLY A 117 -29.11 19.85 0.15
N TRP A 118 -29.85 20.14 -0.93
CA TRP A 118 -29.43 19.75 -2.29
C TRP A 118 -28.53 20.80 -2.96
N GLN A 119 -28.61 22.07 -2.56
CA GLN A 119 -27.71 23.12 -3.07
C GLN A 119 -26.35 23.14 -2.35
N GLN A 120 -26.29 22.80 -1.06
CA GLN A 120 -25.01 22.73 -0.33
C GLN A 120 -24.13 21.51 -0.69
N LEU A 121 -24.66 20.52 -1.43
CA LEU A 121 -23.86 19.45 -2.01
C LEU A 121 -23.25 19.83 -3.39
N MET A 122 -23.65 20.97 -3.96
CA MET A 122 -23.19 21.44 -5.28
C MET A 122 -22.40 22.75 -5.22
N ASP A 123 -22.45 23.52 -4.11
CA ASP A 123 -21.75 24.82 -3.95
C ASP A 123 -20.51 24.77 -3.04
N GLY A 124 -19.71 23.70 -3.16
CA GLY A 124 -18.31 23.68 -2.68
C GLY A 124 -17.31 24.31 -3.67
N GLN A 125 -17.79 24.88 -4.78
CA GLN A 125 -16.96 25.30 -5.92
C GLN A 125 -16.74 26.82 -5.95
N SER A 126 -15.68 27.30 -5.31
CA SER A 126 -14.99 28.49 -5.82
C SER A 126 -13.50 28.55 -5.47
N SER A 127 -13.04 27.86 -4.42
CA SER A 127 -11.61 27.67 -4.12
C SER A 127 -11.13 26.23 -4.35
N GLY A 128 -11.99 25.23 -4.19
CA GLY A 128 -11.67 23.82 -4.46
C GLY A 128 -11.57 23.46 -5.95
N ASN A 129 -12.09 24.32 -6.84
CA ASN A 129 -12.14 24.00 -8.28
C ASN A 129 -10.74 24.07 -8.92
N SER A 130 -9.90 25.05 -8.53
CA SER A 130 -8.53 25.17 -9.07
C SER A 130 -7.59 24.09 -8.53
N GLU A 131 -7.71 23.72 -7.26
CA GLU A 131 -6.88 22.64 -6.68
C GLU A 131 -7.25 21.29 -7.31
N TRP A 132 -8.54 20.98 -7.42
CA TRP A 132 -8.98 19.74 -8.07
C TRP A 132 -8.61 19.70 -9.55
N GLN A 133 -8.68 20.82 -10.28
CA GLN A 133 -8.24 20.89 -11.67
C GLN A 133 -6.73 20.56 -11.81
N GLN A 134 -5.90 20.99 -10.88
CA GLN A 134 -4.47 20.67 -10.88
C GLN A 134 -4.22 19.19 -10.57
N VAL A 135 -4.97 18.61 -9.62
CA VAL A 135 -4.94 17.16 -9.34
C VAL A 135 -5.38 16.39 -10.59
N ALA A 136 -6.52 16.76 -11.18
CA ALA A 136 -7.07 16.15 -12.38
C ALA A 136 -6.09 16.19 -13.57
N ALA A 137 -5.33 17.29 -13.73
CA ALA A 137 -4.30 17.39 -14.77
C ALA A 137 -3.14 16.39 -14.56
N VAL A 138 -2.74 16.13 -13.31
CA VAL A 138 -1.78 15.08 -12.99
C VAL A 138 -2.36 13.71 -13.34
N LEU A 139 -3.60 13.43 -12.93
CA LEU A 139 -4.28 12.17 -13.23
C LEU A 139 -4.47 11.94 -14.73
N ASP A 140 -4.62 13.01 -15.52
CA ASP A 140 -4.78 12.91 -16.97
C ASP A 140 -3.50 12.52 -17.70
N SER A 141 -2.35 13.01 -17.24
CA SER A 141 -1.12 13.02 -18.06
C SER A 141 0.04 12.23 -17.48
N GLN A 142 0.05 11.97 -16.18
CA GLN A 142 1.21 11.41 -15.49
C GLN A 142 1.06 9.92 -15.20
N THR A 143 2.14 9.15 -15.36
CA THR A 143 2.18 7.72 -15.05
C THR A 143 2.21 7.44 -13.55
N SER A 144 1.79 6.25 -13.13
CA SER A 144 1.82 5.86 -11.70
C SER A 144 3.23 5.55 -11.19
N GLY A 145 3.40 5.73 -9.88
CA GLY A 145 4.60 5.33 -9.13
C GLY A 145 5.62 6.45 -8.88
N GLN A 146 5.29 7.70 -9.20
CA GLN A 146 6.14 8.87 -8.91
C GLN A 146 5.27 10.04 -8.39
N PRO A 147 5.82 10.89 -7.51
CA PRO A 147 5.15 12.11 -7.05
C PRO A 147 5.27 13.24 -8.08
N TYR A 148 4.17 13.97 -8.31
CA TYR A 148 4.09 15.11 -9.21
C TYR A 148 3.52 16.33 -8.49
N GLN A 149 3.97 17.54 -8.85
CA GLN A 149 3.46 18.76 -8.26
C GLN A 149 2.13 19.18 -8.89
N ALA A 150 1.18 19.55 -8.04
CA ALA A 150 -0.13 20.10 -8.37
C ALA A 150 -0.37 21.34 -7.49
N GLY A 151 0.17 22.49 -7.91
CA GLY A 151 0.14 23.73 -7.15
C GLY A 151 0.92 23.64 -5.83
N ALA A 152 0.22 23.78 -4.70
CA ALA A 152 0.80 23.66 -3.37
C ALA A 152 0.76 22.21 -2.82
N GLN A 153 0.24 21.27 -3.61
CA GLN A 153 0.08 19.86 -3.23
C GLN A 153 0.97 18.99 -4.11
N THR A 154 1.33 17.82 -3.61
CA THR A 154 1.99 16.77 -4.37
C THR A 154 1.02 15.60 -4.55
N VAL A 155 0.83 15.17 -5.79
CA VAL A 155 -0.06 14.07 -6.18
C VAL A 155 0.80 12.89 -6.64
N MET A 156 0.58 11.71 -6.08
CA MET A 156 1.23 10.48 -6.52
C MET A 156 0.18 9.47 -6.96
N PRO A 157 -0.02 9.28 -8.28
CA PRO A 157 -0.83 8.18 -8.78
C PRO A 157 -0.17 6.85 -8.41
N GLN A 158 -0.95 5.92 -7.88
CA GLN A 158 -0.48 4.63 -7.37
C GLN A 158 -1.00 3.46 -8.20
N LEU A 159 -2.27 3.52 -8.59
CA LEU A 159 -2.98 2.44 -9.27
C LEU A 159 -3.86 3.01 -10.36
N SER A 160 -3.91 2.34 -11.51
CA SER A 160 -4.89 2.59 -12.57
C SER A 160 -5.65 1.29 -12.86
N PHE A 161 -6.97 1.35 -13.00
CA PHE A 161 -7.81 0.16 -13.17
C PHE A 161 -9.08 0.46 -13.96
N LEU A 162 -9.70 -0.57 -14.51
CA LEU A 162 -11.03 -0.50 -15.08
C LEU A 162 -12.08 -0.77 -14.00
N ASN A 163 -13.14 0.03 -13.92
CA ASN A 163 -14.26 -0.26 -13.04
C ASN A 163 -15.34 -1.13 -13.71
N LYS A 164 -16.28 -1.66 -12.91
CA LYS A 164 -17.39 -2.50 -13.38
C LYS A 164 -18.37 -1.78 -14.32
N ASP A 165 -18.39 -0.46 -14.31
CA ASP A 165 -19.22 0.38 -15.21
C ASP A 165 -18.52 0.69 -16.54
N GLY A 166 -17.28 0.23 -16.76
CA GLY A 166 -16.51 0.46 -17.98
C GLY A 166 -15.66 1.74 -17.98
N ALA A 167 -15.63 2.50 -16.88
CA ALA A 167 -14.82 3.71 -16.75
C ALA A 167 -13.42 3.38 -16.19
N LEU A 168 -12.39 4.05 -16.71
CA LEU A 168 -11.05 3.97 -16.15
C LEU A 168 -10.95 4.84 -14.90
N CYS A 169 -10.34 4.30 -13.86
CA CYS A 169 -10.19 4.93 -12.56
C CYS A 169 -8.74 4.87 -12.08
N ARG A 170 -8.40 5.77 -11.16
CA ARG A 170 -7.09 5.82 -10.51
C ARG A 170 -7.22 5.97 -9.01
N GLN A 171 -6.34 5.28 -8.29
CA GLN A 171 -6.03 5.57 -6.89
C GLN A 171 -4.77 6.42 -6.83
N PHE A 172 -4.77 7.42 -5.98
CA PHE A 172 -3.68 8.36 -5.82
C PHE A 172 -3.65 8.94 -4.42
N THR A 173 -2.48 9.44 -4.01
CA THR A 173 -2.36 10.24 -2.80
C THR A 173 -2.27 11.73 -3.13
N VAL A 174 -2.77 12.56 -2.23
CA VAL A 174 -2.62 14.02 -2.27
C VAL A 174 -1.99 14.47 -0.96
N THR A 175 -0.79 15.02 -1.04
CA THR A 175 -0.01 15.50 0.10
C THR A 175 0.11 17.01 0.05
N GLY A 176 -0.33 17.70 1.11
CA GLY A 176 -0.14 19.13 1.32
C GLY A 176 0.57 19.44 2.64
N THR A 177 0.52 20.69 3.07
CA THR A 177 1.12 21.12 4.35
C THR A 177 0.52 20.38 5.54
N GLU A 178 -0.82 20.37 5.63
CA GLU A 178 -1.60 19.75 6.72
C GLU A 178 -2.54 18.65 6.21
N ARG A 179 -2.36 18.23 4.95
CA ARG A 179 -3.25 17.29 4.26
C ARG A 179 -2.47 16.07 3.81
N TYR A 180 -3.01 14.89 4.04
CA TYR A 180 -2.53 13.65 3.46
C TYR A 180 -3.73 12.74 3.20
N ASP A 181 -4.17 12.71 1.94
CA ASP A 181 -5.36 11.95 1.55
C ASP A 181 -4.98 10.82 0.60
N VAL A 182 -5.67 9.69 0.73
CA VAL A 182 -5.70 8.64 -0.30
C VAL A 182 -7.07 8.66 -0.95
N MET A 183 -7.09 8.75 -2.27
CA MET A 183 -8.31 9.03 -3.03
C MET A 183 -8.44 8.10 -4.24
N ILE A 184 -9.68 7.85 -4.64
CA ILE A 184 -10.03 7.17 -5.89
C ILE A 184 -10.87 8.13 -6.73
N ALA A 185 -10.52 8.27 -8.02
CA ALA A 185 -11.33 9.00 -8.99
C ALA A 185 -11.47 8.20 -10.29
N CYS A 186 -12.61 8.35 -10.96
CA CYS A 186 -12.91 7.73 -12.24
C CYS A 186 -13.10 8.79 -13.32
N LYS A 187 -12.62 8.51 -14.53
CA LYS A 187 -12.83 9.38 -15.69
C LYS A 187 -14.21 9.09 -16.27
N LEU A 188 -15.15 10.02 -16.04
CA LEU A 188 -16.50 9.98 -16.62
C LEU A 188 -16.73 11.21 -17.48
N GLU A 189 -17.25 11.03 -18.69
CA GLU A 189 -17.62 12.13 -19.60
C GLU A 189 -16.47 13.16 -19.78
N GLY A 190 -15.22 12.67 -19.84
CA GLY A 190 -14.03 13.51 -20.00
C GLY A 190 -13.57 14.24 -18.73
N SER A 191 -14.22 14.02 -17.58
CA SER A 191 -13.88 14.66 -16.30
C SER A 191 -13.52 13.62 -15.23
N TRP A 192 -12.52 13.92 -14.41
CA TRP A 192 -12.22 13.11 -13.23
C TRP A 192 -13.25 13.39 -12.14
N GLN A 193 -13.95 12.35 -11.73
CA GLN A 193 -14.92 12.40 -10.65
C GLN A 193 -14.45 11.55 -9.48
N GLN A 194 -14.36 12.17 -8.30
CA GLN A 194 -14.02 11.48 -7.07
C GLN A 194 -15.06 10.39 -6.74
N ARG A 195 -14.58 9.25 -6.26
CA ARG A 195 -15.41 8.12 -5.78
C ARG A 195 -15.23 7.86 -4.29
N ALA A 196 -14.00 7.92 -3.83
CA ALA A 196 -13.67 7.74 -2.42
C ALA A 196 -12.50 8.64 -2.05
N ALA A 197 -12.46 9.05 -0.78
CA ALA A 197 -11.35 9.77 -0.20
C ALA A 197 -11.27 9.42 1.28
N VAL A 198 -10.07 9.11 1.75
CA VAL A 198 -9.77 8.90 3.17
C VAL A 198 -8.66 9.88 3.53
N ALA A 199 -8.96 10.75 4.49
CA ALA A 199 -7.96 11.62 5.09
C ALA A 199 -7.19 10.82 6.15
N LEU A 200 -5.87 10.86 6.07
CA LEU A 200 -4.96 10.19 6.97
C LEU A 200 -4.16 11.21 7.76
N ASP A 201 -3.72 10.82 8.95
CA ASP A 201 -2.70 11.58 9.65
C ASP A 201 -1.42 11.60 8.81
N LYS A 202 -0.85 12.79 8.63
CA LYS A 202 0.38 12.94 7.87
C LYS A 202 1.47 12.10 8.53
N PRO A 203 2.15 11.20 7.79
CA PRO A 203 3.22 10.41 8.36
C PRO A 203 4.28 11.34 8.94
N VAL A 204 4.45 11.27 10.26
CA VAL A 204 5.47 12.02 10.98
C VAL A 204 6.77 11.24 10.83
N GLY A 205 7.50 11.53 9.75
CA GLY A 205 8.82 10.94 9.50
C GLY A 205 9.67 11.90 8.68
N GLN A 206 10.94 12.04 9.05
CA GLN A 206 11.90 12.83 8.25
C GLN A 206 12.24 12.10 6.95
N LEU A 207 12.57 12.85 5.90
CA LEU A 207 13.17 12.32 4.66
C LEU A 207 14.32 11.37 5.02
N GLY A 208 14.12 10.06 4.82
CA GLY A 208 15.10 9.01 5.13
C GLY A 208 14.57 7.90 6.05
N GLU A 209 13.42 8.07 6.69
CA GLU A 209 12.79 6.97 7.44
C GLU A 209 11.98 6.05 6.51
N TYR A 210 12.17 4.75 6.70
CA TYR A 210 11.43 3.70 5.99
C TYR A 210 9.93 3.95 6.10
N GLN A 211 9.30 4.23 4.96
CA GLN A 211 7.85 4.35 4.88
C GLN A 211 7.28 3.01 4.46
N THR A 212 6.54 2.35 5.35
CA THR A 212 5.73 1.20 4.99
C THR A 212 4.61 1.66 4.05
N ALA A 213 4.24 0.84 3.08
CA ALA A 213 3.04 1.10 2.29
C ALA A 213 1.86 1.20 3.27
N ALA A 214 1.25 2.38 3.39
CA ALA A 214 0.05 2.55 4.16
C ALA A 214 -1.09 1.87 3.40
N SER A 215 -1.45 0.63 3.78
CA SER A 215 -2.72 0.06 3.34
C SER A 215 -3.83 0.79 4.08
N VAL A 216 -4.74 1.39 3.30
CA VAL A 216 -5.94 2.02 3.82
C VAL A 216 -7.07 1.03 3.62
N THR A 217 -7.34 0.22 4.64
CA THR A 217 -8.29 -0.89 4.57
C THR A 217 -9.69 -0.45 4.14
N GLU A 218 -10.08 0.78 4.46
CA GLU A 218 -11.34 1.38 4.02
C GLU A 218 -11.41 1.54 2.50
N LEU A 219 -10.28 1.82 1.85
CA LEU A 219 -10.20 1.99 0.41
C LEU A 219 -10.07 0.65 -0.32
N ASP A 220 -9.46 -0.36 0.31
CA ASP A 220 -9.35 -1.71 -0.24
C ASP A 220 -10.73 -2.31 -0.54
N ASN A 221 -11.71 -2.15 0.37
CA ASN A 221 -13.09 -2.58 0.15
C ASN A 221 -13.74 -1.86 -1.04
N VAL A 222 -13.44 -0.57 -1.22
CA VAL A 222 -13.95 0.21 -2.36
C VAL A 222 -13.35 -0.33 -3.65
N LEU A 223 -12.05 -0.62 -3.68
CA LEU A 223 -11.37 -1.22 -4.83
C LEU A 223 -11.99 -2.57 -5.19
N ASP A 224 -12.17 -3.47 -4.23
CA ASP A 224 -12.79 -4.78 -4.46
C ASP A 224 -14.23 -4.66 -5.00
N GLU A 225 -14.97 -3.64 -4.54
CA GLU A 225 -16.33 -3.37 -4.98
C GLU A 225 -16.38 -2.82 -6.41
N ILE A 226 -15.50 -1.90 -6.79
CA ILE A 226 -15.62 -1.17 -8.06
C ILE A 226 -14.71 -1.73 -9.16
N MET A 227 -13.60 -2.39 -8.84
CA MET A 227 -12.63 -2.86 -9.83
C MET A 227 -13.19 -4.01 -10.67
N GLN A 228 -12.92 -3.94 -11.97
CA GLN A 228 -13.13 -5.01 -12.92
C GLN A 228 -11.78 -5.69 -13.22
N GLY A 229 -11.51 -6.76 -12.50
CA GLY A 229 -10.32 -7.59 -12.73
C GLY A 229 -9.03 -6.93 -12.21
N ALA A 230 -7.92 -7.26 -12.87
CA ALA A 230 -6.59 -6.80 -12.46
C ALA A 230 -6.36 -5.31 -12.80
N PRO A 231 -5.50 -4.61 -12.03
CA PRO A 231 -5.02 -3.28 -12.39
C PRO A 231 -4.35 -3.25 -13.77
N LEU A 232 -4.33 -2.07 -14.38
CA LEU A 232 -3.59 -1.82 -15.61
C LEU A 232 -2.09 -1.96 -15.35
N ASN A 233 -1.40 -2.65 -16.24
CA ASN A 233 0.05 -2.64 -16.29
C ASN A 233 0.57 -1.31 -16.88
N ARG A 234 1.91 -1.15 -16.90
CA ARG A 234 2.54 0.11 -17.36
C ARG A 234 2.21 0.47 -18.81
N GLU A 235 2.17 -0.51 -19.71
CA GLU A 235 1.86 -0.27 -21.13
C GLU A 235 0.39 0.10 -21.33
N GLN A 236 -0.52 -0.57 -20.61
CA GLN A 236 -1.95 -0.29 -20.63
C GLN A 236 -2.26 1.10 -20.07
N GLU A 237 -1.61 1.49 -18.96
CA GLU A 237 -1.75 2.84 -18.41
C GLU A 237 -1.26 3.92 -19.38
N GLN A 238 -0.10 3.71 -20.02
CA GLN A 238 0.42 4.65 -21.01
C GLN A 238 -0.52 4.79 -22.21
N ASN A 239 -1.09 3.68 -22.69
CA ASN A 239 -2.09 3.69 -23.75
C ASN A 239 -3.32 4.49 -23.31
N ALA A 240 -3.86 4.23 -22.11
CA ALA A 240 -4.98 4.97 -21.57
C ALA A 240 -4.69 6.48 -21.49
N ILE A 241 -3.50 6.91 -21.05
CA ILE A 241 -3.11 8.32 -21.05
C ILE A 241 -3.12 8.89 -22.47
N GLN A 242 -2.53 8.19 -23.44
CA GLN A 242 -2.46 8.64 -24.85
C GLN A 242 -3.84 8.74 -25.51
N THR A 243 -4.79 7.89 -25.12
CA THR A 243 -6.18 7.93 -25.61
C THR A 243 -7.07 8.83 -24.76
N ASN A 244 -6.51 9.65 -23.87
CA ASN A 244 -7.27 10.52 -22.95
C ASN A 244 -8.29 9.76 -22.11
N TRP A 245 -7.92 8.54 -21.70
CA TRP A 245 -8.70 7.64 -20.86
C TRP A 245 -10.03 7.21 -21.51
N GLN A 246 -10.07 7.24 -22.83
CA GLN A 246 -11.17 6.70 -23.64
C GLN A 246 -10.86 5.25 -23.98
N GLN A 247 -11.88 4.40 -23.88
CA GLN A 247 -11.83 3.01 -24.34
C GLN A 247 -12.09 2.89 -25.82
#